data_AF-A0A9N9NBL8-F1
#
_entry.id   AF-A0A9N9NBL8-F1
#
_cell.length_a   1.000
_cell.length_b   1.000
_cell.length_c   1.000
_cell.angle_alpha   90.00
_cell.angle_beta   90.00
_cell.angle_gamma   90.00
#
_symmetry.space_group_name_H-M   'P 1'
#
loop_
_entity.id
_entity.type
_entity.pdbx_description
1 polymer ?
#
loop_
_entity_poly.entity_id
_entity_poly.type
_entity_poly.pdbx_seq_one_letter_code
_entity_poly.pdbx_strand_id
1 'polypeptide(L)'
;MKFVIQKLKLADGDYVIEKNSFEIMFSQCTINNIFQMGNDIKNTIEDLVNNKIKVEDFPIIQVCIINDMFFSSDNQRLYMFQEAIRRGLNITKIPVKIRRITDLNIKWKLKGLYKIIQNNNFKNIIVSKYAKNGRVIEKNGFWNFISKY
;
A
#
# COMPACT_ATOMS: atom_id res chain seq x y z
N MET A 1 29.91 -6.21 15.51
CA MET A 1 28.71 -5.77 14.77
C MET A 1 29.05 -5.76 13.29
N LYS A 2 28.40 -6.61 12.47
CA LYS A 2 28.65 -6.68 11.02
C LYS A 2 27.70 -5.72 10.33
N PHE A 3 28.24 -4.63 9.78
CA PHE A 3 27.47 -3.73 8.92
C PHE A 3 27.51 -4.29 7.50
N VAL A 4 26.36 -4.61 6.93
CA VAL A 4 26.23 -4.83 5.49
C VAL A 4 26.03 -3.46 4.87
N ILE A 5 27.08 -2.91 4.26
CA ILE A 5 26.96 -1.74 3.41
C ILE A 5 26.33 -2.23 2.11
N GLN A 6 25.00 -2.21 2.04
CA GLN A 6 24.30 -2.46 0.79
C GLN A 6 24.39 -1.17 -0.02
N LYS A 7 25.41 -1.08 -0.88
CA LYS A 7 25.50 -0.02 -1.87
C LYS A 7 24.21 -0.13 -2.70
N LEU A 8 23.27 0.79 -2.50
CA LEU A 8 22.08 0.88 -3.34
C LEU A 8 22.62 1.14 -4.75
N LYS A 9 22.81 0.09 -5.55
CA LYS A 9 22.83 0.25 -6.99
C LYS A 9 21.48 0.92 -7.25
N LEU A 10 21.50 2.21 -7.58
CA LEU A 10 20.45 2.78 -8.40
C LEU A 10 20.42 1.87 -9.61
N ALA A 11 19.55 0.85 -9.56
CA ALA A 11 19.61 -0.22 -10.51
C ALA A 11 19.43 0.42 -11.89
N ASP A 12 20.31 0.07 -12.84
CA ASP A 12 20.18 0.49 -14.24
C ASP A 12 18.85 0.03 -14.86
N GLY A 13 18.07 -0.80 -14.15
CA GLY A 13 16.72 -1.21 -14.53
C GLY A 13 15.84 -1.58 -13.34
N ASP A 14 14.56 -1.79 -13.64
CA ASP A 14 13.60 -2.32 -12.68
C ASP A 14 13.96 -3.78 -12.32
N TYR A 15 13.77 -4.19 -11.06
CA TYR A 15 13.92 -5.59 -10.65
C TYR A 15 12.77 -6.04 -9.73
N VAL A 16 12.41 -7.32 -9.83
CA VAL A 16 11.29 -7.93 -9.10
C VAL A 16 11.84 -8.72 -7.91
N ILE A 17 11.26 -8.51 -6.73
CA ILE A 17 11.59 -9.28 -5.51
C ILE A 17 10.32 -9.76 -4.82
N GLU A 18 10.42 -10.86 -4.08
CA GLU A 18 9.39 -11.28 -3.13
C GLU A 18 9.56 -10.53 -1.81
N LYS A 19 8.50 -9.84 -1.37
CA LYS A 19 8.54 -9.02 -0.15
C LYS A 19 7.32 -9.29 0.72
N ASN A 20 7.52 -9.33 2.04
CA ASN A 20 6.40 -9.40 2.97
C ASN A 20 5.52 -8.15 2.79
N SER A 21 4.23 -8.34 2.55
CA SER A 21 3.31 -7.23 2.27
C SER A 21 3.24 -6.21 3.41
N PHE A 22 3.42 -6.66 4.66
CA PHE A 22 3.40 -5.79 5.85
C PHE A 22 4.70 -5.00 6.06
N GLU A 23 5.78 -5.33 5.34
CA GLU A 23 7.03 -4.55 5.32
C GLU A 23 6.97 -3.38 4.31
N ILE A 24 5.89 -3.28 3.54
CA ILE A 24 5.69 -2.24 2.53
C ILE A 24 4.80 -1.15 3.09
N MET A 25 5.28 0.09 3.00
CA MET A 25 4.57 1.27 3.45
C MET A 25 3.64 1.82 2.37
N PHE A 26 2.54 2.40 2.85
CA PHE A 26 1.64 3.18 2.02
C PHE A 26 2.26 4.54 1.70
N SER A 27 2.16 4.95 0.44
CA SER A 27 2.52 6.32 0.04
C SER A 27 1.45 7.36 0.36
N GLN A 28 0.22 6.95 0.71
CA GLN A 28 -0.84 7.82 1.20
C GLN A 28 -1.80 7.02 2.10
N CYS A 29 -2.47 7.65 3.07
CA CYS A 29 -3.30 6.92 4.04
C CYS A 29 -4.72 6.56 3.53
N THR A 30 -5.19 7.21 2.47
CA THR A 30 -6.53 7.00 1.89
C THR A 30 -6.51 6.12 0.65
N ILE A 31 -7.51 5.26 0.55
CA ILE A 31 -7.67 4.28 -0.51
C ILE A 31 -9.11 4.35 -1.01
N ASN A 32 -9.32 4.39 -2.32
CA ASN A 32 -10.66 4.31 -2.88
C ASN A 32 -11.20 2.90 -2.66
N ASN A 33 -12.44 2.75 -2.20
CA ASN A 33 -13.08 1.44 -2.01
C ASN A 33 -13.45 0.74 -3.33
N ILE A 34 -13.48 1.48 -4.45
CA ILE A 34 -13.81 0.99 -5.79
C ILE A 34 -12.56 1.07 -6.67
N PHE A 35 -12.24 -0.01 -7.38
CA PHE A 35 -11.21 -0.03 -8.41
C PHE A 35 -11.61 0.87 -9.58
N GLN A 36 -10.65 1.36 -10.36
CA GLN A 36 -10.95 2.17 -11.55
C GLN A 36 -11.89 1.46 -12.54
N MET A 37 -11.90 0.12 -12.54
CA MET A 37 -12.79 -0.71 -13.36
C MET A 37 -14.15 -1.03 -12.72
N GLY A 38 -14.50 -0.40 -11.59
CA GLY A 38 -15.81 -0.54 -10.94
C GLY A 38 -15.93 -1.66 -9.91
N ASN A 39 -14.94 -2.56 -9.82
CA ASN A 39 -14.95 -3.64 -8.83
C ASN A 39 -14.80 -3.11 -7.40
N ASP A 40 -15.56 -3.68 -6.47
CA ASP A 40 -15.49 -3.35 -5.06
C ASP A 40 -14.32 -4.10 -4.38
N ILE A 41 -13.55 -3.38 -3.57
CA ILE A 41 -12.39 -3.95 -2.85
C ILE A 41 -12.80 -5.04 -1.88
N LYS A 42 -13.93 -4.89 -1.17
CA LYS A 42 -14.35 -5.86 -0.17
C LYS A 42 -14.69 -7.19 -0.85
N ASN A 43 -15.44 -7.16 -1.96
CA ASN A 43 -15.74 -8.37 -2.73
C ASN A 43 -14.46 -9.04 -3.26
N THR A 44 -13.52 -8.24 -3.76
CA THR A 44 -12.23 -8.74 -4.25
C THR A 44 -11.39 -9.39 -3.14
N ILE A 45 -11.41 -8.82 -1.92
CA ILE A 45 -10.76 -9.42 -0.74
C ILE A 45 -11.39 -10.78 -0.41
N GLU A 46 -12.72 -10.88 -0.42
CA GLU A 46 -13.42 -12.14 -0.14
C GLU A 46 -13.09 -13.19 -1.21
N ASP A 47 -13.04 -12.81 -2.48
CA ASP A 47 -12.69 -13.73 -3.56
C ASP A 47 -11.22 -14.20 -3.46
N LEU A 48 -10.31 -13.33 -3.01
CA LEU A 48 -8.92 -13.71 -2.68
C LEU A 48 -8.87 -14.71 -1.51
N VAL A 49 -9.52 -14.40 -0.39
CA VAL A 49 -9.54 -15.27 0.80
C VAL A 49 -10.12 -16.65 0.48
N ASN A 50 -11.15 -16.69 -0.38
CA ASN A 50 -11.78 -17.94 -0.83
C ASN A 50 -11.04 -18.62 -2.00
N ASN A 51 -9.86 -18.14 -2.40
CA ASN A 51 -9.05 -18.66 -3.51
C ASN A 51 -9.77 -18.72 -4.88
N LYS A 52 -10.80 -17.89 -5.09
CA LYS A 52 -11.45 -17.76 -6.40
C LYS A 52 -10.57 -16.99 -7.40
N ILE A 53 -9.77 -16.08 -6.87
CA ILE A 53 -8.75 -15.31 -7.59
C ILE A 53 -7.44 -15.40 -6.80
N LYS A 54 -6.32 -15.24 -7.48
CA LYS A 54 -4.97 -15.36 -6.92
C LYS A 54 -4.23 -14.04 -7.01
N VAL A 55 -3.12 -13.91 -6.28
CA VAL A 55 -2.29 -12.70 -6.30
C VAL A 55 -1.66 -12.47 -7.68
N GLU A 56 -1.35 -13.55 -8.39
CA GLU A 56 -0.75 -13.53 -9.72
C GLU A 56 -1.70 -12.99 -10.80
N ASP A 57 -3.01 -12.98 -10.53
CA ASP A 57 -4.02 -12.42 -11.44
C ASP A 57 -3.99 -10.88 -11.47
N PHE A 58 -3.27 -10.26 -10.53
CA PHE A 58 -3.14 -8.82 -10.45
C PHE A 58 -1.81 -8.33 -11.02
N PRO A 59 -1.76 -7.09 -11.53
CA PRO A 59 -0.49 -6.45 -11.87
C PRO A 59 0.45 -6.45 -10.65
N ILE A 60 1.75 -6.62 -10.91
CA ILE A 60 2.79 -6.56 -9.87
C ILE A 60 2.75 -5.18 -9.19
N ILE A 61 2.85 -5.16 -7.86
CA ILE A 61 2.88 -3.89 -7.11
C ILE A 61 4.21 -3.20 -7.36
N GLN A 62 4.15 -1.93 -7.74
CA GLN A 62 5.35 -1.13 -7.92
C GLN A 62 5.72 -0.42 -6.61
N VAL A 63 7.00 -0.50 -6.25
CA VAL A 63 7.55 0.10 -5.03
C VAL A 63 8.79 0.92 -5.32
N CYS A 64 9.05 1.95 -4.51
CA CYS A 64 10.36 2.62 -4.44
C CYS A 64 10.95 2.47 -3.04
N ILE A 65 12.28 2.52 -2.96
CA ILE A 65 13.01 2.52 -1.69
C ILE A 65 13.38 3.97 -1.33
N ILE A 66 13.01 4.39 -0.12
CA ILE A 66 13.30 5.73 0.42
C ILE A 66 13.74 5.57 1.86
N ASN A 67 14.97 5.98 2.19
CA ASN A 67 15.57 5.79 3.52
C ASN A 67 15.38 4.35 4.02
N ASP A 68 15.75 3.38 3.17
CA ASP A 68 15.65 1.93 3.42
C ASP A 68 14.23 1.37 3.66
N MET A 69 13.19 2.19 3.44
CA MET A 69 11.79 1.77 3.53
C MET A 69 11.17 1.62 2.14
N PHE A 70 10.35 0.57 1.96
CA PHE A 70 9.63 0.31 0.73
C PHE A 70 8.31 1.09 0.72
N PHE A 71 8.09 1.92 -0.27
CA PHE A 71 6.84 2.66 -0.46
C PHE A 71 6.12 2.20 -1.71
N SER A 72 4.85 1.83 -1.58
CA SER A 72 4.01 1.41 -2.71
C SER A 72 3.43 2.60 -3.46
N SER A 73 3.47 2.59 -4.79
CA SER A 73 2.64 3.48 -5.61
C SER A 73 1.20 2.98 -5.70
N ASP A 74 0.98 1.70 -5.43
CA ASP A 74 -0.23 0.94 -5.68
C ASP A 74 -0.95 0.59 -4.37
N ASN A 75 -1.18 1.62 -3.55
CA ASN A 75 -1.76 1.51 -2.20
C ASN A 75 -3.05 0.67 -2.15
N GLN A 76 -3.90 0.77 -3.17
CA GLN A 76 -5.16 0.03 -3.26
C GLN A 76 -4.94 -1.49 -3.28
N ARG A 77 -4.02 -1.96 -4.15
CA ARG A 77 -3.64 -3.38 -4.24
C ARG A 77 -2.91 -3.85 -2.99
N LEU A 78 -2.02 -3.01 -2.44
CA LEU A 78 -1.30 -3.35 -1.21
C LEU A 78 -2.27 -3.60 -0.04
N TYR A 79 -3.24 -2.71 0.14
CA TYR A 79 -4.24 -2.87 1.20
C TYR A 79 -5.09 -4.12 1.01
N MET A 80 -5.54 -4.38 -0.22
CA MET A 80 -6.30 -5.58 -0.55
C MET A 80 -5.53 -6.84 -0.16
N PHE A 81 -4.25 -6.95 -0.52
CA PHE A 81 -3.43 -8.11 -0.15
C PHE A 81 -3.20 -8.21 1.37
N GLN A 82 -2.82 -7.11 2.03
CA GLN A 82 -2.63 -7.12 3.49
C GLN A 82 -3.90 -7.53 4.24
N GLU A 83 -5.06 -7.05 3.79
CA GLU A 83 -6.34 -7.36 4.42
C GLU A 83 -6.81 -8.79 4.12
N ALA A 84 -6.56 -9.31 2.91
CA ALA A 84 -6.81 -10.72 2.58
C ALA A 84 -5.93 -11.67 3.42
N ILE A 85 -4.63 -11.36 3.56
CA ILE A 85 -3.69 -12.13 4.39
C ILE A 85 -4.16 -12.12 5.85
N ARG A 86 -4.53 -10.95 6.37
CA ARG A 86 -5.09 -10.85 7.72
C ARG A 86 -6.38 -11.68 7.91
N ARG A 87 -7.16 -11.88 6.85
CA ARG A 87 -8.41 -12.66 6.87
C ARG A 87 -8.22 -14.15 6.58
N GLY A 88 -7.01 -14.62 6.34
CA GLY A 88 -6.70 -16.04 6.19
C GLY A 88 -6.18 -16.46 4.82
N LEU A 89 -5.87 -15.54 3.90
CA LEU A 89 -5.13 -15.88 2.69
C LEU A 89 -3.74 -16.42 3.06
N ASN A 90 -3.44 -17.65 2.62
CA ASN A 90 -2.25 -18.41 3.03
C ASN A 90 -0.97 -18.02 2.26
N ILE A 91 -0.65 -16.73 2.24
CA ILE A 91 0.61 -16.18 1.72
C ILE A 91 1.08 -15.08 2.65
N THR A 92 2.38 -14.81 2.66
CA THR A 92 2.95 -13.67 3.42
C THR A 92 3.77 -12.74 2.54
N LYS A 93 4.36 -13.28 1.48
CA LYS A 93 5.16 -12.56 0.50
C LYS A 93 4.38 -12.36 -0.79
N ILE A 94 4.59 -11.22 -1.41
CA ILE A 94 4.04 -10.85 -2.70
C ILE A 94 5.16 -10.37 -3.64
N PRO A 95 5.03 -10.60 -4.95
CA PRO A 95 5.96 -10.04 -5.92
C PRO A 95 5.82 -8.52 -5.96
N VAL A 96 6.94 -7.82 -5.88
CA VAL A 96 7.01 -6.37 -6.03
C VAL A 96 8.08 -5.96 -7.01
N LYS A 97 7.75 -4.97 -7.84
CA LYS A 97 8.66 -4.39 -8.82
C LYS A 97 9.27 -3.12 -8.25
N ILE A 98 10.57 -3.15 -7.95
CA ILE A 98 11.30 -1.99 -7.46
C ILE A 98 11.60 -1.07 -8.64
N ARG A 99 11.22 0.20 -8.50
CA ARG A 99 11.48 1.27 -9.47
C ARG A 99 12.04 2.51 -8.79
N ARG A 100 12.67 3.38 -9.58
CA ARG A 100 13.17 4.68 -9.11
C ARG A 100 12.00 5.59 -8.75
N ILE A 101 12.20 6.43 -7.73
CA ILE A 101 11.20 7.41 -7.27
C ILE A 101 10.76 8.35 -8.41
N THR A 102 11.70 8.70 -9.30
CA THR A 102 11.46 9.54 -10.49
C THR A 102 10.46 8.91 -11.45
N ASP A 103 10.44 7.58 -11.53
CA ASP A 103 9.69 6.84 -12.54
C ASP A 103 8.27 6.48 -12.03
N LEU A 104 8.05 6.53 -10.71
CA LEU A 104 6.78 6.18 -10.06
C LEU A 104 5.83 7.36 -9.81
N ASN A 105 6.26 8.59 -10.11
CA ASN A 105 5.52 9.83 -9.78
C ASN A 105 4.92 9.82 -8.35
N ILE A 106 5.67 9.28 -7.38
CA ILE A 106 5.18 9.04 -6.02
C ILE A 106 5.42 10.23 -5.09
N LYS A 107 6.20 11.23 -5.52
CA LYS A 107 6.61 12.40 -4.72
C LYS A 107 5.41 13.14 -4.11
N TRP A 108 4.34 13.36 -4.88
CA TRP A 108 3.16 14.06 -4.38
C TRP A 108 2.36 13.23 -3.36
N LYS A 109 2.33 11.89 -3.51
CA LYS A 109 1.74 10.97 -2.53
C LYS A 109 2.51 11.04 -1.22
N LEU A 110 3.84 10.98 -1.28
CA LEU A 110 4.73 11.08 -0.12
C LEU A 110 4.60 12.42 0.63
N LYS A 111 4.35 13.54 -0.07
CA LYS A 111 4.01 14.81 0.60
C LYS A 111 2.74 14.69 1.46
N GLY A 112 1.82 13.80 1.09
CA GLY A 112 0.61 13.47 1.81
C GLY A 112 0.80 12.52 3.00
N LEU A 113 1.95 11.84 3.14
CA LEU A 113 2.23 11.03 4.33
C LEU A 113 2.08 11.91 5.58
N TYR A 114 2.68 13.09 5.61
CA TYR A 114 2.67 13.94 6.81
C TYR A 114 1.38 14.75 7.04
N LYS A 115 0.29 14.45 6.32
CA LYS A 115 -0.83 15.38 6.21
C LYS A 115 -2.13 14.83 6.79
N ILE A 116 -2.75 15.66 7.62
CA ILE A 116 -4.20 15.72 7.79
C ILE A 116 -4.84 15.84 6.40
N ILE A 117 -5.61 14.84 5.98
CA ILE A 117 -6.40 14.91 4.74
C ILE A 117 -7.80 15.40 5.10
N GLN A 118 -8.19 16.57 4.58
CA GLN A 118 -9.59 17.01 4.60
C GLN A 118 -10.34 16.34 3.45
N ASN A 119 -11.42 15.62 3.75
CA ASN A 119 -12.26 15.01 2.72
C ASN A 119 -13.75 15.32 2.95
N ASN A 120 -14.51 15.39 1.85
CA ASN A 120 -15.95 15.65 1.87
C ASN A 120 -16.77 14.41 1.43
N ASN A 121 -16.12 13.35 0.94
CA ASN A 121 -16.77 12.14 0.45
C ASN A 121 -16.15 10.87 1.05
N PHE A 122 -16.53 10.56 2.29
CA PHE A 122 -16.07 9.37 3.00
C PHE A 122 -16.74 8.06 2.56
N LYS A 123 -17.86 8.14 1.82
CA LYS A 123 -18.62 6.95 1.40
C LYS A 123 -17.76 5.98 0.59
N ASN A 124 -16.78 6.52 -0.15
CA ASN A 124 -15.94 5.75 -1.06
C ASN A 124 -14.47 5.64 -0.63
N ILE A 125 -14.17 5.92 0.64
CA ILE A 125 -12.78 6.02 1.12
C ILE A 125 -12.55 5.08 2.28
N ILE A 126 -11.51 4.28 2.15
CA ILE A 126 -10.94 3.44 3.19
C ILE A 126 -9.67 4.13 3.70
N VAL A 127 -9.57 4.30 5.02
CA VAL A 127 -8.33 4.69 5.67
C VAL A 127 -7.60 3.42 6.08
N SER A 128 -6.44 3.16 5.49
CA SER A 128 -5.69 1.95 5.80
C SER A 128 -5.16 2.01 7.24
N LYS A 129 -5.56 1.04 8.07
CA LYS A 129 -5.02 0.87 9.43
C LYS A 129 -3.52 0.56 9.47
N TYR A 130 -2.96 0.15 8.34
CA TYR A 130 -1.54 -0.17 8.18
C TYR A 130 -0.72 1.06 7.74
N ALA A 131 -1.37 2.19 7.43
CA ALA A 131 -0.67 3.43 7.12
C ALA A 131 -0.17 4.10 8.41
N LYS A 132 1.13 4.46 8.47
CA LYS A 132 1.74 5.10 9.66
C LYS A 132 1.10 6.43 10.05
N ASN A 133 0.42 7.11 9.13
CA ASN A 133 -0.11 8.46 9.33
C ASN A 133 -1.65 8.49 9.33
N GLY A 134 -2.29 7.47 9.94
CA GLY A 134 -3.74 7.21 9.92
C GLY A 134 -4.67 8.28 10.52
N ARG A 135 -4.52 9.54 10.13
CA ARG A 135 -5.39 10.66 10.52
C ARG A 135 -6.07 11.26 9.29
N VAL A 136 -7.40 11.31 9.32
CA VAL A 136 -8.23 11.97 8.29
C VAL A 136 -9.26 12.84 9.00
N ILE A 137 -9.48 14.04 8.48
CA ILE A 137 -10.44 15.01 9.04
C ILE A 137 -11.64 15.13 8.09
N GLU A 138 -12.83 14.98 8.64
CA GLU A 138 -14.07 15.33 7.98
C GLU A 138 -14.28 16.85 8.06
N LYS A 139 -14.88 17.46 7.02
CA LYS A 139 -15.15 18.91 7.00
C LYS A 139 -15.85 19.41 8.27
N ASN A 140 -16.59 18.54 8.96
CA ASN A 140 -17.35 18.82 10.18
C ASN A 140 -16.72 18.26 11.48
N GLY A 141 -15.56 17.61 11.44
CA GLY A 141 -14.96 17.00 12.65
C GLY A 141 -13.80 16.03 12.41
N PHE A 142 -13.12 15.63 13.48
CA PHE A 142 -11.93 14.77 13.43
C PHE A 142 -12.29 13.28 13.58
N TRP A 143 -11.66 12.41 12.79
CA TRP A 143 -11.65 10.96 13.04
C TRP A 143 -10.24 10.52 13.45
N ASN A 144 -10.07 10.08 14.69
CA ASN A 144 -8.83 9.44 15.12
C ASN A 144 -8.91 7.95 14.80
N PHE A 145 -8.15 7.50 13.80
CA PHE A 145 -7.85 6.07 13.71
C PHE A 145 -6.71 5.77 14.68
N ILE A 146 -7.06 5.37 15.91
CA ILE A 146 -6.08 4.84 16.86
C ILE A 146 -5.72 3.44 16.36
N SER A 147 -4.63 3.35 15.60
CA SER A 147 -3.88 2.10 15.49
C SER A 147 -3.32 1.82 16.88
N LYS A 148 -4.03 1.01 17.69
CA LYS A 148 -3.47 0.42 18.90
C LYS A 148 -2.36 -0.54 18.47
N TYR A 149 -1.13 -0.05 18.46
CA TYR A 149 0.09 -0.84 18.63
C TYR A 149 1.01 -0.05 19.55
#